data_AF-A0A1Q8LIR6-F1
#
_entry.id   AF-A0A1Q8LIR6-F1
#
_cell.length_a   1.000
_cell.length_b   1.000
_cell.length_c   1.000
_cell.angle_alpha   90.00
_cell.angle_beta   90.00
_cell.angle_gamma   90.00
#
_symmetry.space_group_name_H-M   'P 1'
#
loop_
_entity.id
_entity.type
_entity.pdbx_description
1 polymer ?
#
loop_
_entity_poly.entity_id
_entity_poly.type
_entity_poly.pdbx_seq_one_letter_code
_entity_poly.pdbx_strand_id
1 'polypeptide(L)'
;MTAAPTTATSGVPEPARPGQRPTAGEGAVDEPTGTPAARDDRSETAPVVDPVSLLLHREQARHHSELAQTREQVTALLASPTASLLTALDADLADVATTAVEAMAVLRRHPGPELAPDQVDEVSGAVGDYLATVARLCRSTLAIHLTLEAQVHSDTS
;
A
#
# COMPACT_ATOMS: atom_id res chain seq x y z
N MET A 1 44.55 43.48 -15.98
CA MET A 1 44.71 42.52 -17.09
C MET A 1 43.80 41.34 -16.74
N THR A 2 42.50 41.36 -17.04
CA THR A 2 41.85 41.06 -18.35
C THR A 2 42.34 39.70 -18.86
N ALA A 3 41.52 38.64 -19.04
CA ALA A 3 40.17 38.59 -19.60
C ALA A 3 39.37 37.33 -19.18
N ALA A 4 38.04 37.43 -19.24
CA ALA A 4 37.12 36.32 -19.52
C ALA A 4 36.93 36.17 -21.05
N PRO A 5 36.47 35.00 -21.54
CA PRO A 5 35.11 34.94 -22.12
C PRO A 5 34.35 33.62 -21.75
N THR A 6 33.08 33.64 -21.35
CA THR A 6 31.78 33.70 -22.09
C THR A 6 31.23 32.33 -22.55
N THR A 7 30.22 31.85 -21.80
CA THR A 7 28.99 31.08 -22.14
C THR A 7 29.01 29.77 -22.94
N ALA A 8 28.35 28.75 -22.38
CA ALA A 8 27.26 28.03 -23.08
C ALA A 8 26.29 27.36 -22.10
N THR A 9 25.03 27.75 -22.21
CA THR A 9 23.82 27.21 -21.57
C THR A 9 23.45 25.85 -22.16
N SER A 10 23.04 24.90 -21.31
CA SER A 10 22.19 23.76 -21.66
C SER A 10 21.42 23.42 -20.37
N GLY A 11 20.11 23.64 -20.22
CA GLY A 11 19.04 23.42 -21.18
C GLY A 11 18.25 22.16 -20.80
N VAL A 12 17.84 22.03 -19.52
CA VAL A 12 16.91 20.96 -19.10
C VAL A 12 15.50 21.56 -19.10
N PRO A 13 14.56 21.06 -19.92
CA PRO A 13 13.20 21.59 -19.93
C PRO A 13 12.42 21.13 -18.69
N GLU A 14 11.90 22.12 -17.96
CA GLU A 14 10.95 21.97 -16.86
C GLU A 14 9.59 21.47 -17.39
N PRO A 15 8.94 20.47 -16.77
CA PRO A 15 7.63 20.01 -17.20
C PRO A 15 6.54 21.04 -16.85
N ALA A 16 5.77 21.42 -17.88
CA ALA A 16 4.68 22.38 -17.81
C ALA A 16 3.61 21.98 -16.78
N ARG A 17 3.26 22.92 -15.89
CA ARG A 17 2.06 22.84 -15.04
C ARG A 17 0.83 23.25 -15.87
N PRO A 18 -0.23 22.42 -15.97
CA PRO A 18 -1.46 22.81 -16.65
C PRO A 18 -2.31 23.67 -15.70
N GLY A 19 -2.62 24.90 -16.08
CA GLY A 19 -3.56 25.70 -15.28
C GLY A 19 -3.63 27.21 -15.48
N GLN A 20 -3.11 27.78 -16.57
CA GLN A 20 -3.27 29.23 -16.81
C GLN A 20 -4.09 29.50 -18.07
N ARG A 21 -5.36 29.86 -17.85
CA ARG A 21 -6.23 30.56 -18.81
C ARG A 21 -5.58 31.90 -19.20
N PRO A 22 -5.47 32.22 -20.49
CA PRO A 22 -5.34 33.61 -20.91
C PRO A 22 -6.72 34.18 -21.20
N THR A 23 -7.11 35.21 -20.44
CA THR A 23 -8.16 36.16 -20.80
C THR A 23 -7.54 37.35 -21.51
N ALA A 24 -7.86 37.51 -22.79
CA ALA A 24 -7.77 38.73 -23.60
C ALA A 24 -8.54 38.38 -24.89
N GLY A 25 -9.42 39.16 -25.48
CA GLY A 25 -9.76 40.58 -25.45
C GLY A 25 -10.67 40.77 -26.68
N GLU A 26 -11.60 41.73 -26.60
CA GLU A 26 -12.70 41.96 -27.54
C GLU A 26 -12.27 42.23 -28.99
N GLY A 27 -13.12 41.81 -29.95
CA GLY A 27 -12.94 42.06 -31.38
C GLY A 27 -14.11 41.61 -32.25
N ALA A 28 -15.22 42.34 -32.15
CA ALA A 28 -16.22 42.72 -33.16
C ALA A 28 -16.56 41.84 -34.42
N VAL A 29 -17.90 41.73 -34.63
CA VAL A 29 -18.69 41.59 -35.88
C VAL A 29 -18.64 40.24 -36.64
N ASP A 30 -19.70 39.44 -36.57
CA ASP A 30 -20.76 39.37 -37.61
C ASP A 30 -21.82 38.32 -37.24
N GLU A 31 -23.09 38.69 -37.38
CA GLU A 31 -24.25 37.79 -37.29
C GLU A 31 -24.59 37.29 -38.70
N PRO A 32 -25.00 36.03 -38.87
CA PRO A 32 -26.30 35.87 -39.52
C PRO A 32 -27.16 34.79 -38.86
N THR A 33 -28.36 35.23 -38.48
CA THR A 33 -29.66 34.56 -38.46
C THR A 33 -29.71 33.09 -38.90
N GLY A 34 -30.11 32.22 -37.96
CA GLY A 34 -30.56 30.85 -38.23
C GLY A 34 -31.14 30.16 -36.98
N THR A 35 -32.46 30.26 -36.77
CA THR A 35 -33.25 29.38 -35.89
C THR A 35 -33.57 28.08 -36.69
N PRO A 36 -33.75 26.86 -36.10
CA PRO A 36 -34.41 26.64 -34.81
C PRO A 36 -33.87 25.54 -33.87
N ALA A 37 -34.17 25.76 -32.59
CA ALA A 37 -34.61 24.82 -31.55
C ALA A 37 -34.04 23.38 -31.53
N ALA A 38 -33.15 23.18 -30.55
CA ALA A 38 -33.24 22.14 -29.51
C ALA A 38 -33.71 20.74 -29.92
N ARG A 39 -32.73 19.84 -30.08
CA ARG A 39 -32.69 18.52 -29.43
C ARG A 39 -31.25 17.99 -29.54
N ASP A 40 -30.41 18.42 -28.61
CA ASP A 40 -29.24 17.62 -28.26
C ASP A 40 -29.79 16.38 -27.54
N ASP A 41 -29.88 15.27 -28.28
CA ASP A 41 -29.93 13.94 -27.71
C ASP A 41 -28.63 13.71 -26.93
N ARG A 42 -28.55 14.27 -25.72
CA ARG A 42 -27.70 13.70 -24.67
C ARG A 42 -28.31 12.38 -24.27
N SER A 43 -28.10 11.38 -25.12
CA SER A 43 -27.87 10.03 -24.62
C SER A 43 -26.60 10.11 -23.77
N GLU A 44 -26.75 10.52 -22.51
CA GLU A 44 -25.83 10.12 -21.46
C GLU A 44 -25.96 8.59 -21.39
N THR A 45 -25.17 7.91 -22.20
CA THR A 45 -24.86 6.51 -21.98
C THR A 45 -24.19 6.47 -20.62
N ALA A 46 -25.00 6.14 -19.59
CA ALA A 46 -24.48 5.80 -18.28
C ALA A 46 -23.31 4.85 -18.50
N PRO A 47 -22.10 5.15 -17.97
CA PRO A 47 -20.95 4.30 -18.21
C PRO A 47 -21.34 2.90 -17.75
N VAL A 48 -21.37 1.96 -18.68
CA VAL A 48 -21.56 0.55 -18.36
C VAL A 48 -20.32 0.17 -17.58
N VAL A 49 -20.42 0.27 -16.25
CA VAL A 49 -19.31 -0.02 -15.37
C VAL A 49 -19.13 -1.53 -15.41
N ASP A 50 -18.04 -1.96 -16.07
CA ASP A 50 -17.68 -3.36 -16.13
C ASP A 50 -17.44 -3.89 -14.70
N PRO A 51 -18.25 -4.86 -14.22
CA PRO A 51 -18.14 -5.36 -12.86
C PRO A 51 -16.77 -6.02 -12.60
N VAL A 52 -16.11 -6.56 -13.63
CA VAL A 52 -14.77 -7.13 -13.49
C VAL A 52 -13.74 -6.02 -13.23
N SER A 53 -13.82 -4.92 -13.97
CA SER A 53 -12.97 -3.74 -13.76
C SER A 53 -13.14 -3.14 -12.35
N LEU A 54 -14.36 -3.11 -11.80
CA LEU A 54 -14.59 -2.68 -10.41
C LEU A 54 -13.95 -3.62 -9.38
N LEU A 55 -14.11 -4.94 -9.57
CA LEU A 55 -13.51 -5.93 -8.69
C LEU A 55 -11.99 -5.83 -8.74
N LEU A 56 -11.41 -5.69 -9.93
CA LEU A 56 -9.97 -5.55 -10.12
C LEU A 56 -9.45 -4.27 -9.44
N HIS A 57 -10.15 -3.16 -9.60
CA HIS A 57 -9.79 -1.91 -8.93
C HIS A 57 -9.87 -2.01 -7.40
N ARG A 58 -10.90 -2.69 -6.88
CA ARG A 58 -11.07 -2.93 -5.44
C ARG A 58 -9.95 -3.79 -4.87
N GLU A 59 -9.61 -4.90 -5.53
CA GLU A 59 -8.53 -5.78 -5.09
C GLU A 59 -7.17 -5.07 -5.21
N GLN A 60 -6.96 -4.29 -6.27
CA GLN A 60 -5.74 -3.51 -6.43
C GLN A 60 -5.59 -2.45 -5.33
N ALA A 61 -6.68 -1.78 -4.95
CA ALA A 61 -6.70 -0.82 -3.84
C ALA A 61 -6.42 -1.52 -2.50
N ARG A 62 -7.02 -2.69 -2.26
CA ARG A 62 -6.79 -3.50 -1.07
C ARG A 62 -5.32 -3.92 -0.97
N HIS A 63 -4.74 -4.48 -2.03
CA HIS A 63 -3.33 -4.86 -2.04
C HIS A 63 -2.39 -3.67 -1.83
N HIS A 64 -2.71 -2.51 -2.42
CA HIS A 64 -1.94 -1.29 -2.16
C HIS A 64 -1.99 -0.88 -0.68
N SER A 65 -3.16 -0.95 -0.04
CA SER A 65 -3.27 -0.65 1.39
C SER A 65 -2.49 -1.63 2.26
N GLU A 66 -2.54 -2.93 1.95
CA GLU A 66 -1.79 -3.97 2.66
C GLU A 66 -0.28 -3.77 2.50
N LEU A 67 0.20 -3.43 1.31
CA LEU A 67 1.60 -3.12 1.04
C LEU A 67 2.05 -1.83 1.75
N ALA A 68 1.23 -0.78 1.74
CA ALA A 68 1.54 0.48 2.41
C ALA A 68 1.66 0.27 3.93
N GLN A 69 0.71 -0.46 4.52
CA GLN A 69 0.74 -0.82 5.94
C GLN A 69 1.98 -1.66 6.27
N THR A 70 2.30 -2.65 5.43
CA THR A 70 3.49 -3.49 5.61
C THR A 70 4.77 -2.64 5.56
N ARG A 71 4.86 -1.71 4.61
CA ARG A 71 6.00 -0.80 4.48
C ARG A 71 6.15 0.09 5.71
N GLU A 72 5.06 0.66 6.21
CA GLU A 72 5.07 1.48 7.43
C GLU A 72 5.55 0.68 8.64
N GLN A 73 5.04 -0.54 8.81
CA GLN A 73 5.48 -1.45 9.87
C GLN A 73 6.97 -1.78 9.77
N VAL A 74 7.48 -2.13 8.59
CA VAL A 74 8.91 -2.41 8.39
C VAL A 74 9.76 -1.16 8.67
N THR A 75 9.30 0.03 8.27
CA THR A 75 10.02 1.29 8.51
C THR A 75 10.11 1.60 10.00
N ALA A 76 9.01 1.41 10.75
CA ALA A 76 8.99 1.60 12.20
C ALA A 76 9.92 0.61 12.92
N LEU A 77 9.96 -0.65 12.48
CA LEU A 77 10.87 -1.65 13.02
C LEU A 77 12.33 -1.33 12.72
N LEU A 78 12.65 -0.86 11.50
CA LEU A 78 14.01 -0.45 11.13
C LEU A 78 14.53 0.75 11.94
N ALA A 79 13.64 1.65 12.36
CA ALA A 79 14.00 2.78 13.23
C ALA A 79 14.24 2.36 14.69
N SER A 80 13.90 1.12 15.06
CA SER A 80 14.04 0.62 16.42
C SER A 80 15.47 0.14 16.70
N PRO A 81 16.02 0.37 17.91
CA PRO A 81 17.32 -0.17 18.29
C PRO A 81 17.34 -1.69 18.20
N THR A 82 18.47 -2.28 17.78
CA THR A 82 18.65 -3.73 17.65
C THR A 82 18.30 -4.47 18.95
N ALA A 83 18.65 -3.93 20.13
CA ALA A 83 18.32 -4.52 21.42
C ALA A 83 16.80 -4.60 21.69
N SER A 84 16.05 -3.57 21.27
CA SER A 84 14.59 -3.56 21.36
C SER A 84 13.97 -4.58 20.42
N LEU A 85 14.54 -4.73 19.20
CA LEU A 85 14.09 -5.73 18.23
C LEU A 85 14.33 -7.16 18.72
N LEU A 86 15.48 -7.43 19.35
CA LEU A 86 15.77 -8.74 19.95
C LEU A 86 14.83 -9.06 21.12
N THR A 87 14.52 -8.07 21.97
CA THR A 87 13.56 -8.24 23.06
C THR A 87 12.15 -8.52 22.53
N ALA A 88 11.74 -7.82 21.46
CA ALA A 88 10.47 -8.08 20.79
C ALA A 88 10.44 -9.48 20.15
N LEU A 89 11.55 -9.94 19.56
CA LEU A 89 11.66 -11.29 19.00
C LEU A 89 11.50 -12.37 20.09
N ASP A 90 12.11 -12.20 21.26
CA ASP A 90 11.96 -13.12 22.38
C ASP A 90 10.50 -13.21 22.86
N ALA A 91 9.83 -12.06 22.95
CA ALA A 91 8.40 -12.01 23.27
C ALA A 91 7.54 -12.70 22.19
N ASP A 92 7.80 -12.41 20.91
CA ASP A 92 7.12 -13.04 19.79
C ASP A 92 7.28 -14.57 19.78
N LEU A 93 8.47 -15.07 20.10
CA LEU A 93 8.75 -16.51 20.22
C LEU A 93 7.95 -17.15 21.37
N ALA A 94 7.87 -16.48 22.52
CA ALA A 94 7.07 -16.95 23.65
C ALA A 94 5.57 -16.99 23.30
N ASP A 95 5.07 -15.99 22.59
CA ASP A 95 3.69 -15.93 22.12
C ASP A 95 3.40 -17.03 21.09
N VAL A 96 4.31 -17.30 20.14
CA VAL A 96 4.17 -18.41 19.19
C VAL A 96 4.09 -19.75 19.93
N ALA A 97 4.95 -19.97 20.93
CA ALA A 97 4.89 -21.19 21.71
C ALA A 97 3.55 -21.33 22.46
N THR A 98 3.05 -20.24 23.04
CA THR A 98 1.79 -20.21 23.78
C THR A 98 0.61 -20.49 22.86
N THR A 99 0.48 -19.75 21.78
CA THR A 99 -0.60 -19.91 20.79
C THR A 99 -0.55 -21.27 20.08
N ALA A 100 0.64 -21.85 19.86
CA ALA A 100 0.77 -23.21 19.35
C ALA A 100 0.21 -24.25 20.34
N VAL A 101 0.50 -24.11 21.63
CA VAL A 101 -0.03 -25.00 22.68
C VAL A 101 -1.55 -24.88 22.78
N GLU A 102 -2.08 -23.66 22.71
CA GLU A 102 -3.52 -23.40 22.72
C GLU A 102 -4.22 -23.99 21.49
N ALA A 103 -3.67 -23.78 20.29
CA ALA A 103 -4.20 -24.36 19.06
C ALA A 103 -4.16 -25.89 19.09
N MET A 104 -3.06 -26.49 19.57
CA MET A 104 -2.98 -27.94 19.77
C MET A 104 -4.01 -28.45 20.79
N ALA A 105 -4.28 -27.70 21.86
CA ALA A 105 -5.29 -28.07 22.85
C ALA A 105 -6.71 -28.02 22.27
N VAL A 106 -7.01 -27.06 21.40
CA VAL A 106 -8.29 -26.98 20.66
C VAL A 106 -8.42 -28.15 19.70
N LEU A 107 -7.40 -28.43 18.88
CA LEU A 107 -7.40 -29.56 17.94
C LEU A 107 -7.57 -30.92 18.64
N ARG A 108 -6.97 -31.10 19.82
CA ARG A 108 -7.14 -32.34 20.61
C ARG A 108 -8.54 -32.50 21.19
N ARG A 109 -9.26 -31.40 21.46
CA ARG A 109 -10.65 -31.45 21.93
C ARG A 109 -11.61 -31.89 20.82
N HIS A 110 -11.23 -31.65 19.56
CA HIS A 110 -12.04 -31.97 18.39
C HIS A 110 -11.30 -32.87 17.38
N PRO A 111 -10.98 -34.13 17.71
CA PRO A 111 -10.15 -35.01 16.88
C PRO A 111 -10.90 -35.65 15.69
N GLY A 112 -12.21 -35.41 15.56
CA GLY A 112 -13.06 -36.03 14.56
C GLY A 112 -13.07 -35.28 13.22
N PRO A 113 -13.34 -35.97 12.10
CA PRO A 113 -13.48 -35.33 10.79
C PRO A 113 -14.78 -34.53 10.63
N GLU A 114 -15.78 -34.80 11.48
CA GLU A 114 -17.05 -34.08 11.51
C GLU A 114 -17.05 -33.10 12.70
N LEU A 115 -16.84 -31.83 12.38
CA LEU A 115 -16.92 -30.72 13.33
C LEU A 115 -18.31 -30.09 13.24
N ALA A 116 -18.94 -29.83 14.39
CA ALA A 116 -20.10 -28.96 14.43
C ALA A 116 -19.69 -27.52 14.03
N PRO A 117 -20.59 -26.68 13.48
CA PRO A 117 -20.24 -25.33 13.01
C PRO A 117 -19.51 -24.47 14.05
N ASP A 118 -19.96 -24.54 15.30
CA ASP A 118 -19.38 -23.90 16.48
C ASP A 118 -17.97 -24.40 16.80
N GLN A 119 -17.67 -25.67 16.51
CA GLN A 119 -16.32 -26.24 16.66
C GLN A 119 -15.41 -25.85 15.50
N VAL A 120 -15.96 -25.69 14.29
CA VAL A 120 -15.21 -25.18 13.13
C VAL A 120 -14.73 -23.76 13.41
N ASP A 121 -15.59 -22.90 13.96
CA ASP A 121 -15.23 -21.52 14.32
C ASP A 121 -14.16 -21.49 15.41
N GLU A 122 -14.27 -22.34 16.44
CA GLU A 122 -13.27 -22.44 17.51
C GLU A 122 -11.90 -22.92 16.99
N VAL A 123 -11.89 -23.98 16.18
CA VAL A 123 -10.66 -24.52 15.56
C VAL A 123 -10.04 -23.49 14.60
N SER A 124 -10.86 -22.88 13.75
CA SER A 124 -10.39 -21.89 12.79
C SER A 124 -9.85 -20.63 13.46
N GLY A 125 -10.49 -20.17 14.54
CA GLY A 125 -10.01 -19.08 15.37
C GLY A 125 -8.65 -19.38 15.97
N ALA A 126 -8.51 -20.51 16.66
CA ALA A 126 -7.26 -20.88 17.32
C ALA A 126 -6.09 -21.10 16.33
N VAL A 127 -6.36 -21.71 15.17
CA VAL A 127 -5.36 -21.86 14.10
C VAL A 127 -5.03 -20.50 13.47
N GLY A 128 -6.04 -19.65 13.27
CA GLY A 128 -5.87 -18.29 12.76
C GLY A 128 -4.97 -17.44 13.65
N ASP A 129 -5.20 -17.46 14.96
CA ASP A 129 -4.41 -16.73 15.96
C ASP A 129 -2.95 -17.21 15.99
N TYR A 130 -2.73 -18.53 15.92
CA TYR A 130 -1.40 -19.10 15.79
C TYR A 130 -0.69 -18.59 14.50
N LEU A 131 -1.35 -18.66 13.35
CA LEU A 131 -0.78 -18.21 12.08
C LEU A 131 -0.50 -16.70 12.06
N ALA A 132 -1.39 -15.89 12.64
CA ALA A 132 -1.19 -14.46 12.77
C ALA A 132 0.04 -14.14 13.66
N THR A 133 0.22 -14.90 14.73
CA THR A 133 1.36 -14.77 15.65
C THR A 133 2.67 -15.15 14.96
N VAL A 134 2.69 -16.25 14.18
CA VAL A 134 3.85 -16.63 13.35
C VAL A 134 4.18 -15.56 12.30
N ALA A 135 3.17 -14.98 11.64
CA ALA A 135 3.39 -13.90 10.67
C ALA A 135 4.03 -12.67 11.31
N ARG A 136 3.69 -12.35 12.56
CA ARG A 136 4.36 -11.29 13.32
C ARG A 136 5.82 -11.63 13.61
N LEU A 137 6.13 -12.85 14.06
CA LEU A 137 7.51 -13.31 14.29
C LEU A 137 8.37 -13.19 13.02
N CYS A 138 7.82 -13.54 11.86
CA CYS A 138 8.50 -13.38 10.56
C CYS A 138 8.85 -11.91 10.28
N ARG A 139 7.96 -10.97 10.58
CA ARG A 139 8.22 -9.53 10.41
C ARG A 139 9.33 -9.04 11.34
N SER A 140 9.30 -9.43 12.61
CA SER A 140 10.35 -9.08 13.58
C SER A 140 11.72 -9.62 13.15
N THR A 141 11.77 -10.86 12.66
CA THR A 141 12.98 -11.48 12.13
C THR A 141 13.50 -10.74 10.90
N LEU A 142 12.63 -10.38 9.95
CA LEU A 142 13.00 -9.61 8.77
C LEU A 142 13.55 -8.23 9.13
N ALA A 143 12.91 -7.54 10.08
CA ALA A 143 13.39 -6.24 10.54
C ALA A 143 14.79 -6.31 11.13
N ILE A 144 15.08 -7.33 11.94
CA ILE A 144 16.44 -7.53 12.49
C ILE A 144 17.45 -7.72 11.35
N HIS A 145 17.16 -8.56 10.37
CA HIS A 145 18.07 -8.79 9.24
C HIS A 145 18.37 -7.49 8.48
N LEU A 146 17.34 -6.72 8.14
CA LEU A 146 17.51 -5.46 7.42
C LEU A 146 18.22 -4.39 8.26
N THR A 147 17.96 -4.32 9.57
CA THR A 147 18.65 -3.40 10.48
C THR A 147 20.13 -3.74 10.59
N LEU A 148 20.48 -5.02 10.75
CA LEU A 148 21.87 -5.47 10.79
C LEU A 148 22.59 -5.19 9.47
N GLU A 149 21.94 -5.46 8.33
CA GLU A 149 22.49 -5.17 7.01
C GLU A 149 22.76 -3.66 6.84
N ALA A 150 21.82 -2.80 7.24
CA ALA A 150 21.99 -1.34 7.18
C ALA A 150 23.14 -0.82 8.07
N GLN A 151 23.31 -1.41 9.26
CA GLN A 151 24.41 -1.09 10.17
C GLN A 151 25.77 -1.47 9.57
N VAL A 152 25.90 -2.69 9.03
CA VAL A 152 27.13 -3.14 8.38
C VAL A 152 27.52 -2.22 7.23
N HIS A 153 26.58 -1.83 6.37
CA HIS A 153 26.87 -0.91 5.26
C HIS A 153 27.29 0.48 5.76
N SER A 154 26.69 0.97 6.84
CA SER A 154 27.02 2.27 7.43
C SER A 154 28.41 2.29 8.07
N ASP A 155 28.82 1.19 8.70
CA ASP A 155 30.14 1.06 9.34
C ASP A 155 31.28 0.85 8.33
N THR A 156 30.97 0.43 7.11
CA THR A 156 31.93 0.22 6.02
C THR A 156 32.11 1.42 5.07
N SER A 157 31.26 2.45 5.18
CA SER A 157 31.31 3.68 4.36
C SER A 157 32.06 4.82 5.03
#